data_AF-A0A7C1IC85-F1
#
_entry.id   AF-A0A7C1IC85-F1
#
_cell.length_a   1.000
_cell.length_b   1.000
_cell.length_c   1.000
_cell.angle_alpha   90.00
_cell.angle_beta   90.00
_cell.angle_gamma   90.00
#
_symmetry.space_group_name_H-M   'P 1'
#
loop_
_entity.id
_entity.type
_entity.pdbx_description
1 polymer ?
#
loop_
_entity_poly.entity_id
_entity_poly.type
_entity_poly.pdbx_seq_one_letter_code
_entity_poly.pdbx_strand_id
1 'polypeptide(L)'
;MMVMKIKTSVLILLCLALTGKLQAFEADTAGGSQLPGPFRVLPTPRKVEILPGGGLSPEQLRTVVAGEGVTRPVMGAFLNPLPYGAFEEDGALTLKLSTASNIPESVEGYILTVQGGSASVEARDQAGLFYGCQTLEQLLEDSRAACAPVPACRITDYPEMSYRAVQIDVKHHLDNMNTYYESIDRLARYKINAVVFEFEDKLRYRRQPLVGAPQAISIEEMAALTRYARKRNIEITPLVQGLGHASYILKHQQYAHLRELEDN
;
A
#
# COMPACT_ATOMS: atom_id res chain seq x y z
N MET A 1 34.12 -35.77 67.16
CA MET A 1 33.42 -34.75 66.34
C MET A 1 33.73 -35.05 64.88
N MET A 2 33.14 -36.10 64.30
CA MET A 2 31.78 -36.20 63.73
C MET A 2 31.72 -35.61 62.31
N VAL A 3 31.81 -36.55 61.37
CA VAL A 3 31.83 -36.46 59.92
C VAL A 3 30.44 -36.08 59.40
N MET A 4 30.39 -35.09 58.50
CA MET A 4 29.15 -34.65 57.85
C MET A 4 28.86 -35.54 56.62
N LYS A 5 27.72 -36.24 56.67
CA LYS A 5 27.25 -37.20 55.65
C LYS A 5 26.50 -36.49 54.52
N ILE A 6 26.83 -36.93 53.30
CA ILE A 6 26.11 -36.74 52.04
C ILE A 6 24.74 -37.43 52.11
N LYS A 7 23.68 -36.76 51.63
CA LYS A 7 22.44 -37.42 51.19
C LYS A 7 21.97 -36.87 49.85
N THR A 8 22.12 -37.75 48.86
CA THR A 8 21.53 -37.76 47.53
C THR A 8 20.00 -37.63 47.60
N SER A 9 19.41 -36.70 46.84
CA SER A 9 17.97 -36.68 46.58
C SER A 9 17.75 -36.92 45.09
N VAL A 10 17.17 -38.08 44.80
CA VAL A 10 16.70 -38.54 43.49
C VAL A 10 15.34 -37.88 43.25
N LEU A 11 15.19 -37.16 42.14
CA LEU A 11 13.90 -36.64 41.68
C LEU A 11 13.42 -37.53 40.52
N ILE A 12 12.44 -38.38 40.81
CA ILE A 12 11.59 -39.05 39.81
C ILE A 12 10.31 -38.23 39.74
N LEU A 13 9.98 -37.67 38.57
CA LEU A 13 8.61 -37.25 38.28
C LEU A 13 8.19 -37.68 36.87
N LEU A 14 7.09 -38.44 36.90
CA LEU A 14 6.23 -39.02 35.88
C LEU A 14 6.07 -38.27 34.54
N CYS A 15 5.98 -39.08 33.49
CA CYS A 15 5.49 -38.75 32.16
C CYS A 15 4.02 -38.28 32.15
N LEU A 16 3.73 -37.27 31.32
CA LEU A 16 2.42 -37.13 30.67
C LEU A 16 2.66 -36.73 29.21
N ALA A 17 2.60 -37.74 28.35
CA ALA A 17 2.51 -37.56 26.90
C ALA A 17 1.12 -37.03 26.56
N LEU A 18 1.01 -35.72 26.34
CA LEU A 18 -0.16 -35.12 25.71
C LEU A 18 0.02 -35.24 24.20
N THR A 19 -0.50 -36.34 23.65
CA THR A 19 -0.83 -36.49 22.24
C THR A 19 -2.02 -35.57 21.93
N GLY A 20 -1.74 -34.30 21.68
CA GLY A 20 -2.70 -33.36 21.12
C GLY A 20 -2.89 -33.64 19.64
N LYS A 21 -4.08 -34.13 19.28
CA LYS A 21 -4.53 -34.35 17.90
C LYS A 21 -4.21 -33.14 17.03
N LEU A 22 -3.56 -33.35 15.88
CA LEU A 22 -3.67 -32.41 14.76
C LEU A 22 -5.17 -32.29 14.44
N GLN A 23 -5.78 -31.18 14.80
CA GLN A 23 -7.05 -30.80 14.23
C GLN A 23 -6.78 -30.47 12.76
N ALA A 24 -7.36 -31.31 11.90
CA ALA A 24 -7.49 -31.01 10.49
C ALA A 24 -8.13 -29.61 10.35
N PHE A 25 -7.57 -28.79 9.47
CA PHE A 25 -8.22 -27.58 8.99
C PHE A 25 -9.57 -27.99 8.39
N GLU A 26 -10.66 -27.66 9.09
CA GLU A 26 -11.95 -27.58 8.43
C GLU A 26 -11.87 -26.40 7.45
N ALA A 27 -11.90 -26.73 6.17
CA ALA A 27 -12.10 -25.75 5.12
C ALA A 27 -13.53 -25.24 5.25
N ASP A 28 -13.70 -24.10 5.92
CA ASP A 28 -14.95 -23.36 5.91
C ASP A 28 -15.13 -22.73 4.51
N THR A 29 -15.67 -23.52 3.59
CA THR A 29 -16.02 -23.07 2.25
C THR A 29 -17.36 -22.35 2.30
N ALA A 30 -17.34 -21.06 2.68
CA ALA A 30 -18.47 -20.16 2.49
C ALA A 30 -18.02 -18.69 2.46
N GLY A 31 -17.80 -18.14 1.25
CA GLY A 31 -18.00 -16.71 0.95
C GLY A 31 -17.35 -15.65 1.85
N GLY A 32 -16.20 -15.94 2.48
CA GLY A 32 -15.50 -14.97 3.32
C GLY A 32 -14.65 -14.00 2.50
N SER A 33 -14.63 -12.72 2.89
CA SER A 33 -13.68 -11.72 2.38
C SER A 33 -12.31 -11.80 3.07
N GLN A 34 -12.03 -12.89 3.78
CA GLN A 34 -10.90 -12.97 4.70
C GLN A 34 -10.06 -14.22 4.47
N LEU A 35 -8.74 -14.03 4.49
CA LEU A 35 -7.75 -15.10 4.37
C LEU A 35 -7.58 -15.82 5.73
N PRO A 36 -7.29 -17.14 5.73
CA PRO A 36 -6.99 -17.87 6.95
C PRO A 36 -5.69 -17.38 7.59
N GLY A 37 -5.51 -17.61 8.89
CA GLY A 37 -4.27 -17.26 9.58
C GLY A 37 -4.06 -15.74 9.77
N PRO A 38 -2.79 -15.27 9.78
CA PRO A 38 -2.45 -13.89 10.14
C PRO A 38 -2.65 -12.88 9.01
N PHE A 39 -2.96 -13.34 7.79
CA PHE A 39 -3.00 -12.49 6.60
C PHE A 39 -4.14 -11.47 6.65
N ARG A 40 -3.82 -10.18 6.54
CA ARG A 40 -4.77 -9.07 6.55
C ARG A 40 -4.42 -8.07 5.45
N VAL A 41 -5.26 -8.02 4.43
CA VAL A 41 -5.14 -7.03 3.36
C VAL A 41 -5.97 -5.80 3.70
N LEU A 42 -5.35 -4.62 3.57
CA LEU A 42 -6.00 -3.32 3.70
C LEU A 42 -5.91 -2.54 2.38
N PRO A 43 -7.04 -2.00 1.87
CA PRO A 43 -8.42 -2.26 2.28
C PRO A 43 -8.82 -3.73 2.09
N THR A 44 -9.87 -4.16 2.81
CA THR A 44 -10.38 -5.53 2.69
C THR A 44 -10.85 -5.81 1.25
N PRO A 45 -10.37 -6.89 0.61
CA PRO A 45 -10.76 -7.21 -0.76
C PRO A 45 -12.24 -7.55 -0.92
N ARG A 46 -12.79 -7.34 -2.12
CA ARG A 46 -14.18 -7.73 -2.45
C ARG A 46 -14.46 -9.21 -2.30
N LYS A 47 -13.56 -10.07 -2.75
CA LYS A 47 -13.74 -11.51 -2.70
C LYS A 47 -12.41 -12.23 -2.53
N VAL A 48 -12.40 -13.22 -1.65
CA VAL A 48 -11.28 -14.13 -1.43
C VAL A 48 -11.78 -15.56 -1.61
N GLU A 49 -11.04 -16.36 -2.36
CA GLU A 49 -11.33 -17.78 -2.60
C GLU A 49 -10.08 -18.58 -2.30
N ILE A 50 -10.17 -19.55 -1.38
CA ILE A 50 -9.05 -20.46 -1.08
C ILE A 50 -8.99 -21.53 -2.16
N LEU A 51 -7.80 -21.75 -2.69
CA LEU A 51 -7.53 -22.72 -3.73
C LEU A 51 -6.84 -23.96 -3.14
N PRO A 52 -7.00 -25.14 -3.77
CA PRO A 52 -6.19 -26.30 -3.40
C PRO A 52 -4.73 -26.10 -3.83
N GLY A 53 -3.81 -26.77 -3.14
CA GLY A 53 -2.40 -26.83 -3.50
C GLY A 53 -1.48 -25.96 -2.62
N GLY A 54 -0.23 -25.85 -3.04
CA GLY A 54 0.81 -25.11 -2.32
C GLY A 54 0.61 -23.60 -2.39
N GLY A 55 0.93 -22.92 -1.29
CA GLY A 55 0.93 -21.46 -1.21
C GLY A 55 2.18 -20.82 -1.81
N LEU A 56 2.54 -19.65 -1.28
CA LEU A 56 3.71 -18.88 -1.71
C LEU A 56 4.45 -18.31 -0.49
N SER A 57 5.72 -18.70 -0.32
CA SER A 57 6.67 -18.02 0.55
C SER A 57 7.43 -16.93 -0.21
N PRO A 58 7.88 -15.84 0.44
CA PRO A 58 8.56 -14.73 -0.22
C PRO A 58 9.80 -15.13 -1.01
N GLU A 59 10.54 -16.12 -0.54
CA GLU A 59 11.79 -16.59 -1.16
C GLU A 59 11.57 -17.42 -2.43
N GLN A 60 10.31 -17.83 -2.69
CA GLN A 60 9.97 -18.57 -3.91
C GLN A 60 9.77 -17.64 -5.10
N LEU A 61 9.39 -16.38 -4.90
CA LEU A 61 9.30 -15.39 -5.97
C LEU A 61 10.70 -14.95 -6.41
N ARG A 62 11.01 -15.14 -7.69
CA ARG A 62 12.33 -14.90 -8.27
C ARG A 62 12.33 -13.90 -9.40
N THR A 63 11.24 -13.83 -10.16
CA THR A 63 11.15 -13.00 -11.37
C THR A 63 9.79 -12.33 -11.47
N VAL A 64 9.74 -11.22 -12.21
CA VAL A 64 8.50 -10.61 -12.68
C VAL A 64 8.41 -10.81 -14.19
N VAL A 65 7.28 -11.30 -14.67
CA VAL A 65 7.01 -11.47 -16.10
C VAL A 65 5.88 -10.52 -16.47
N ALA A 66 6.17 -9.58 -17.35
CA ALA A 66 5.20 -8.60 -17.83
C ALA A 66 4.66 -9.03 -19.20
N GLY A 67 3.36 -9.25 -19.29
CA GLY A 67 2.68 -9.53 -20.55
C GLY A 67 2.69 -8.35 -21.52
N GLU A 68 2.18 -8.57 -22.73
CA GLU A 68 2.12 -7.55 -23.76
C GLU A 68 1.38 -6.28 -23.29
N GLY A 69 1.96 -5.11 -23.57
CA GLY A 69 1.39 -3.82 -23.19
C GLY A 69 1.48 -3.46 -21.70
N VAL A 70 2.02 -4.33 -20.85
CA VAL A 70 2.20 -4.04 -19.43
C VAL A 70 3.38 -3.10 -19.23
N THR A 71 3.13 -2.01 -18.50
CA THR A 71 4.19 -1.12 -18.01
C THR A 71 4.59 -1.54 -16.61
N ARG A 72 5.88 -1.49 -16.28
CA ARG A 72 6.37 -1.84 -14.93
C ARG A 72 5.69 -0.96 -13.87
N PRO A 73 4.83 -1.52 -12.99
CA PRO A 73 4.25 -0.75 -11.90
C PRO A 73 5.33 -0.41 -10.87
N VAL A 74 5.09 0.66 -10.10
CA VAL A 74 5.88 0.91 -8.89
C VAL A 74 5.56 -0.20 -7.88
N MET A 75 6.60 -0.86 -7.38
CA MET A 75 6.51 -2.02 -6.50
C MET A 75 7.15 -1.73 -5.14
N GLY A 76 6.78 -2.52 -4.13
CA GLY A 76 7.31 -2.43 -2.79
C GLY A 76 8.60 -3.22 -2.60
N ALA A 77 8.97 -3.45 -1.35
CA ALA A 77 10.28 -4.00 -1.00
C ALA A 77 10.47 -5.47 -1.44
N PHE A 78 9.40 -6.24 -1.57
CA PHE A 78 9.51 -7.65 -1.96
C PHE A 78 9.58 -7.82 -3.48
N LEU A 79 8.74 -7.08 -4.23
CA LEU A 79 8.63 -7.27 -5.68
C LEU A 79 9.61 -6.39 -6.47
N ASN A 80 9.96 -5.20 -5.97
CA ASN A 80 10.85 -4.27 -6.70
C ASN A 80 12.26 -4.83 -6.99
N PRO A 81 12.90 -5.61 -6.10
CA PRO A 81 14.22 -6.18 -6.35
C PRO A 81 14.23 -7.30 -7.40
N LEU A 82 13.06 -7.87 -7.73
CA LEU A 82 12.98 -9.01 -8.63
C LEU A 82 13.33 -8.59 -10.07
N PRO A 83 14.20 -9.34 -10.77
CA PRO A 83 14.49 -9.10 -12.18
C PRO A 83 13.27 -9.39 -13.06
N TYR A 84 13.21 -8.71 -14.21
CA TYR A 84 12.15 -8.93 -15.20
C TYR A 84 12.57 -10.04 -16.17
N GLY A 85 11.83 -11.15 -16.16
CA GLY A 85 12.03 -12.31 -17.01
C GLY A 85 11.28 -12.19 -18.34
N ALA A 86 11.75 -12.92 -19.36
CA ALA A 86 11.13 -12.95 -20.68
C ALA A 86 9.99 -13.99 -20.81
N PHE A 87 9.97 -15.01 -19.94
CA PHE A 87 9.02 -16.13 -20.02
C PHE A 87 8.53 -16.50 -18.63
N GLU A 88 7.32 -17.06 -18.56
CA GLU A 88 6.78 -17.65 -17.34
C GLU A 88 7.61 -18.86 -16.91
N GLU A 89 7.96 -18.89 -15.62
CA GLU A 89 8.74 -19.95 -14.99
C GLU A 89 8.26 -20.15 -13.55
N ASP A 90 8.69 -21.25 -12.91
CA ASP A 90 8.38 -21.51 -11.51
C ASP A 90 8.93 -20.38 -10.62
N GLY A 91 8.06 -19.82 -9.78
CA GLY A 91 8.43 -18.70 -8.92
C GLY A 91 8.32 -17.33 -9.58
N ALA A 92 7.58 -17.20 -10.68
CA ALA A 92 7.31 -15.92 -11.31
C ALA A 92 6.09 -15.20 -10.68
N LEU A 93 6.18 -13.86 -10.65
CA LEU A 93 5.01 -12.97 -10.62
C LEU A 93 4.65 -12.58 -12.05
N THR A 94 3.51 -13.05 -12.54
CA THR A 94 3.04 -12.71 -13.90
C THR A 94 2.05 -11.55 -13.85
N LEU A 95 2.28 -10.51 -14.64
CA LEU A 95 1.38 -9.36 -14.80
C LEU A 95 0.77 -9.38 -16.20
N LYS A 96 -0.56 -9.30 -16.30
CA LYS A 96 -1.24 -9.44 -17.60
C LYS A 96 -2.44 -8.51 -17.73
N LEU A 97 -2.49 -7.76 -18.84
CA LEU A 97 -3.70 -7.08 -19.25
C LEU A 97 -4.66 -8.07 -19.89
N SER A 98 -5.92 -8.05 -19.46
CA SER A 98 -6.96 -8.97 -19.91
C SER A 98 -8.32 -8.29 -19.92
N THR A 99 -9.09 -8.51 -20.99
CA THR A 99 -10.48 -8.04 -21.13
C THR A 99 -11.49 -9.15 -20.86
N ALA A 100 -11.05 -10.30 -20.34
CA ALA A 100 -11.90 -11.44 -20.04
C ALA A 100 -13.06 -11.06 -19.11
N SER A 101 -14.21 -11.71 -19.27
CA SER A 101 -15.45 -11.34 -18.58
C SER A 101 -15.40 -11.54 -17.06
N ASN A 102 -14.48 -12.35 -16.56
CA ASN A 102 -14.25 -12.55 -15.13
C ASN A 102 -13.44 -11.42 -14.48
N ILE A 103 -12.71 -10.61 -15.25
CA ILE A 103 -11.95 -9.47 -14.72
C ILE A 103 -12.93 -8.32 -14.44
N PRO A 104 -12.88 -7.71 -13.22
CA PRO A 104 -13.74 -6.58 -12.87
C PRO A 104 -13.75 -5.48 -13.94
N GLU A 105 -14.91 -4.83 -14.14
CA GLU A 105 -15.05 -3.75 -15.14
C GLU A 105 -14.26 -2.49 -14.78
N SER A 106 -14.04 -2.25 -13.48
CA SER A 106 -13.25 -1.13 -13.00
C SER A 106 -11.82 -1.17 -13.53
N VAL A 107 -11.31 -0.03 -13.99
CA VAL A 107 -9.90 0.13 -14.40
C VAL A 107 -8.91 -0.09 -13.25
N GLU A 108 -9.36 0.11 -12.01
CA GLU A 108 -8.57 -0.15 -10.80
C GLU A 108 -8.75 -1.59 -10.29
N GLY A 109 -9.61 -2.38 -10.95
CA GLY A 109 -9.93 -3.75 -10.54
C GLY A 109 -8.92 -4.78 -11.03
N TYR A 110 -8.73 -5.84 -10.25
CA TYR A 110 -7.79 -6.91 -10.57
C TYR A 110 -8.22 -8.26 -9.99
N ILE A 111 -7.64 -9.31 -10.55
CA ILE A 111 -7.59 -10.64 -9.94
C ILE A 111 -6.13 -10.96 -9.61
N LEU A 112 -5.85 -11.22 -8.33
CA LEU A 112 -4.58 -11.77 -7.86
C LEU A 112 -4.78 -13.27 -7.59
N THR A 113 -3.96 -14.12 -8.20
CA THR A 113 -3.90 -15.55 -7.91
C THR A 113 -2.55 -15.89 -7.32
N VAL A 114 -2.54 -16.64 -6.22
CA VAL A 114 -1.35 -17.18 -5.57
C VAL A 114 -1.51 -18.70 -5.52
N GLN A 115 -0.60 -19.43 -6.16
CA GLN A 115 -0.66 -20.90 -6.17
C GLN A 115 0.68 -21.49 -6.63
N GLY A 116 1.07 -22.61 -6.03
CA GLY A 116 2.21 -23.41 -6.49
C GLY A 116 3.55 -22.68 -6.43
N GLY A 117 3.76 -21.81 -5.44
CA GLY A 117 4.99 -21.02 -5.32
C GLY A 117 5.10 -19.85 -6.30
N SER A 118 4.03 -19.52 -7.03
CA SER A 118 3.99 -18.42 -8.00
C SER A 118 2.78 -17.50 -7.75
N ALA A 119 2.77 -16.34 -8.40
CA ALA A 119 1.65 -15.41 -8.36
C ALA A 119 1.32 -14.84 -9.75
N SER A 120 0.06 -14.48 -9.98
CA SER A 120 -0.36 -13.73 -11.16
C SER A 120 -1.31 -12.61 -10.80
N VAL A 121 -1.20 -11.48 -11.50
CA VAL A 121 -2.13 -10.36 -11.43
C VAL A 121 -2.67 -10.09 -12.82
N GLU A 122 -3.99 -10.22 -12.97
CA GLU A 122 -4.72 -9.90 -14.19
C GLU A 122 -5.62 -8.68 -13.97
N ALA A 123 -5.59 -7.72 -14.88
CA ALA A 123 -6.42 -6.52 -14.81
C ALA A 123 -6.77 -5.98 -16.20
N ARG A 124 -7.78 -5.11 -16.29
CA ARG A 124 -8.13 -4.42 -17.54
C ARG A 124 -7.18 -3.28 -17.87
N ASP A 125 -6.55 -2.71 -16.86
CA ASP A 125 -5.69 -1.53 -16.97
C ASP A 125 -4.47 -1.61 -16.05
N GLN A 126 -3.48 -0.76 -16.29
CA GLN A 126 -2.25 -0.63 -15.50
C GLN A 126 -2.53 -0.33 -14.03
N ALA A 127 -3.58 0.45 -13.73
CA ALA A 127 -3.96 0.78 -12.36
C ALA A 127 -4.37 -0.47 -11.56
N GLY A 128 -5.14 -1.37 -12.17
CA GLY A 128 -5.48 -2.66 -11.56
C GLY A 128 -4.26 -3.54 -11.32
N LEU A 129 -3.32 -3.61 -12.28
CA LEU A 129 -2.06 -4.34 -12.09
C LEU A 129 -1.27 -3.79 -10.90
N PHE A 130 -1.15 -2.47 -10.81
CA PHE A 130 -0.50 -1.79 -9.70
C PHE A 130 -1.14 -2.15 -8.35
N TYR A 131 -2.46 -2.08 -8.23
CA TYR A 131 -3.15 -2.40 -6.98
C TYR A 131 -3.11 -3.89 -6.61
N GLY A 132 -3.07 -4.78 -7.61
CA GLY A 132 -2.79 -6.20 -7.38
C GLY A 132 -1.40 -6.44 -6.78
N CYS A 133 -0.38 -5.73 -7.29
CA CYS A 133 0.95 -5.75 -6.68
C CYS A 133 0.96 -5.21 -5.24
N GLN A 134 0.22 -4.13 -4.95
CA GLN A 134 0.11 -3.60 -3.57
C GLN A 134 -0.49 -4.62 -2.61
N THR A 135 -1.47 -5.41 -3.06
CA THR A 135 -2.06 -6.48 -2.26
C THR A 135 -1.07 -7.62 -2.05
N LEU A 136 -0.35 -8.04 -3.09
CA LEU A 136 0.66 -9.08 -2.96
C LEU A 136 1.79 -8.68 -1.99
N GLU A 137 2.27 -7.43 -2.05
CA GLU A 137 3.27 -6.91 -1.11
C GLU A 137 2.81 -7.04 0.36
N GLN A 138 1.55 -6.70 0.66
CA GLN A 138 1.00 -6.86 2.00
C GLN A 138 0.98 -8.33 2.44
N LEU A 139 0.60 -9.24 1.55
CA LEU A 139 0.58 -10.68 1.84
C LEU A 139 1.98 -11.24 2.09
N LEU A 140 2.98 -10.80 1.32
CA LEU A 140 4.38 -11.20 1.48
C LEU A 140 4.98 -10.64 2.78
N GLU A 141 4.58 -9.44 3.18
CA GLU A 141 4.96 -8.86 4.47
C GLU A 141 4.41 -9.67 5.65
N ASP A 142 3.11 -9.99 5.63
CA ASP A 142 2.48 -10.86 6.63
C ASP A 142 3.10 -12.26 6.63
N SER A 143 3.41 -12.78 5.43
CA SER A 143 4.06 -14.09 5.26
C SER A 143 5.43 -14.12 5.95
N ARG A 144 6.26 -13.09 5.72
CA ARG A 144 7.56 -12.95 6.36
C ARG A 144 7.43 -12.77 7.88
N ALA A 145 6.50 -11.93 8.32
CA ALA A 145 6.31 -11.64 9.75
C ALA A 145 5.83 -12.87 10.53
N ALA A 146 4.95 -13.68 9.93
CA ALA A 146 4.40 -14.87 10.55
C ALA A 146 5.22 -16.15 10.30
N CYS A 147 6.28 -16.08 9.49
CA CYS A 147 7.03 -17.24 9.01
C CYS A 147 6.11 -18.32 8.41
N ALA A 148 5.08 -17.91 7.67
CA ALA A 148 4.06 -18.79 7.11
C ALA A 148 3.81 -18.45 5.63
N PRO A 149 3.70 -19.43 4.73
CA PRO A 149 3.43 -19.14 3.32
C PRO A 149 2.04 -18.48 3.16
N VAL A 150 1.93 -17.54 2.23
CA VAL A 150 0.63 -17.05 1.75
C VAL A 150 -0.17 -18.25 1.25
N PRO A 151 -1.41 -18.47 1.71
CA PRO A 151 -2.20 -19.61 1.28
C PRO A 151 -2.48 -19.54 -0.23
N ALA A 152 -2.66 -20.71 -0.85
CA ALA A 152 -3.15 -20.76 -2.21
C ALA A 152 -4.53 -20.09 -2.27
N CYS A 153 -4.65 -19.01 -3.04
CA CYS A 153 -5.86 -18.20 -3.05
C CYS A 153 -6.03 -17.44 -4.37
N ARG A 154 -7.28 -17.04 -4.62
CA ARG A 154 -7.66 -16.08 -5.63
C ARG A 154 -8.37 -14.92 -4.96
N ILE A 155 -7.89 -13.71 -5.18
CA ILE A 155 -8.45 -12.47 -4.67
C ILE A 155 -8.96 -11.68 -5.86
N THR A 156 -10.25 -11.36 -5.86
CA THR A 156 -10.85 -10.41 -6.80
C THR A 156 -11.14 -9.13 -6.03
N ASP A 157 -10.61 -8.01 -6.49
CA ASP A 157 -10.78 -6.73 -5.80
C ASP A 157 -11.00 -5.58 -6.78
N TYR A 158 -11.77 -4.60 -6.32
CA TYR A 158 -12.05 -3.35 -7.02
C TYR A 158 -12.70 -2.35 -6.05
N PRO A 159 -12.46 -1.04 -6.25
CA PRO A 159 -12.96 -0.03 -5.33
C PRO A 159 -14.47 0.18 -5.46
N GLU A 160 -15.13 0.53 -4.35
CA GLU A 160 -16.52 1.04 -4.37
C GLU A 160 -16.60 2.45 -4.94
N MET A 161 -15.64 3.26 -4.51
CA MET A 161 -15.56 4.68 -4.82
C MET A 161 -14.37 4.88 -5.75
N SER A 162 -14.63 5.44 -6.93
CA SER A 162 -13.59 5.78 -7.90
C SER A 162 -12.67 6.91 -7.41
N TYR A 163 -13.11 7.70 -6.43
CA TYR A 163 -12.32 8.80 -5.85
C TYR A 163 -12.16 8.59 -4.34
N ARG A 164 -10.92 8.33 -3.93
CA ARG A 164 -10.54 8.03 -2.54
C ARG A 164 -9.44 9.01 -2.15
N ALA A 165 -9.85 10.15 -1.60
CA ALA A 165 -8.97 11.28 -1.35
C ALA A 165 -8.56 11.42 0.12
N VAL A 166 -7.34 11.91 0.32
CA VAL A 166 -6.86 12.43 1.61
C VAL A 166 -6.49 13.90 1.42
N GLN A 167 -6.80 14.75 2.40
CA GLN A 167 -6.40 16.15 2.39
C GLN A 167 -5.09 16.32 3.17
N ILE A 168 -4.13 17.02 2.56
CA ILE A 168 -2.89 17.47 3.21
C ILE A 168 -2.97 18.99 3.35
N ASP A 169 -3.02 19.46 4.58
CA ASP A 169 -3.07 20.89 4.95
C ASP A 169 -1.70 21.32 5.50
N VAL A 170 -1.06 22.31 4.85
CA VAL A 170 0.26 22.82 5.22
C VAL A 170 0.24 24.25 5.80
N LYS A 171 -0.92 24.79 6.16
CA LYS A 171 -1.07 26.20 6.57
C LYS A 171 -0.12 26.67 7.67
N HIS A 172 0.14 25.84 8.68
CA HIS A 172 0.98 26.19 9.82
C HIS A 172 2.36 25.55 9.78
N HIS A 173 2.45 24.32 9.28
CA HIS A 173 3.68 23.55 9.26
C HIS A 173 3.94 23.05 7.85
N LEU A 174 5.19 23.25 7.40
CA LEU A 174 5.66 22.72 6.14
C LEU A 174 6.70 21.65 6.43
N ASP A 175 6.36 20.41 6.11
CA ASP A 175 7.29 19.29 6.19
C ASP A 175 8.37 19.35 5.10
N ASN A 176 9.44 18.59 5.31
CA ASN A 176 10.43 18.32 4.27
C ASN A 176 9.76 17.62 3.07
N MET A 177 10.19 17.95 1.84
CA MET A 177 9.67 17.31 0.63
C MET A 177 9.72 15.78 0.66
N ASN A 178 10.74 15.19 1.30
CA ASN A 178 10.85 13.75 1.49
C ASN A 178 9.65 13.14 2.23
N THR A 179 9.12 13.84 3.24
CA THR A 179 7.93 13.41 3.98
C THR A 179 6.71 13.27 3.07
N TYR A 180 6.54 14.17 2.10
CA TYR A 180 5.43 14.06 1.14
C TYR A 180 5.62 12.89 0.18
N TYR A 181 6.84 12.62 -0.28
CA TYR A 181 7.13 11.44 -1.10
C TYR A 181 6.80 10.14 -0.35
N GLU A 182 7.24 10.01 0.90
CA GLU A 182 6.92 8.86 1.76
C GLU A 182 5.41 8.73 2.03
N SER A 183 4.72 9.87 2.20
CA SER A 183 3.27 9.88 2.37
C SER A 183 2.56 9.35 1.14
N ILE A 184 2.99 9.75 -0.05
CA ILE A 184 2.46 9.21 -1.32
C ILE A 184 2.69 7.69 -1.43
N ASP A 185 3.86 7.18 -1.02
CA ASP A 185 4.13 5.74 -0.99
C ASP A 185 3.16 5.00 -0.05
N ARG A 186 2.95 5.53 1.16
CA ARG A 186 2.03 4.94 2.15
C ARG A 186 0.58 4.97 1.69
N LEU A 187 0.12 6.08 1.12
CA LEU A 187 -1.23 6.22 0.58
C LEU A 187 -1.49 5.23 -0.56
N ALA A 188 -0.51 5.07 -1.46
CA ALA A 188 -0.62 4.14 -2.57
C ALA A 188 -0.70 2.68 -2.12
N ARG A 189 0.03 2.30 -1.05
CA ARG A 189 -0.07 0.98 -0.42
C ARG A 189 -1.49 0.66 0.04
N TYR A 190 -2.23 1.66 0.51
CA TYR A 190 -3.64 1.55 0.92
C TYR A 190 -4.65 1.86 -0.19
N LYS A 191 -4.20 1.91 -1.44
CA LYS A 191 -5.03 2.14 -2.62
C LYS A 191 -5.78 3.49 -2.61
N ILE A 192 -5.30 4.48 -1.86
CA ILE A 192 -5.74 5.87 -2.01
C ILE A 192 -5.26 6.36 -3.38
N ASN A 193 -6.11 7.10 -4.10
CA ASN A 193 -5.83 7.52 -5.48
C ASN A 193 -5.93 9.04 -5.69
N ALA A 194 -6.21 9.79 -4.63
CA ALA A 194 -6.26 11.24 -4.70
C ALA A 194 -5.70 11.91 -3.45
N VAL A 195 -5.08 13.06 -3.64
CA VAL A 195 -4.63 13.96 -2.59
C VAL A 195 -5.13 15.36 -2.90
N VAL A 196 -5.86 15.96 -1.96
CA VAL A 196 -6.20 17.37 -1.98
C VAL A 196 -5.11 18.11 -1.21
N PHE A 197 -4.30 18.92 -1.90
CA PHE A 197 -3.14 19.59 -1.31
C PHE A 197 -3.46 21.08 -1.09
N GLU A 198 -3.60 21.49 0.15
CA GLU A 198 -3.99 22.83 0.56
C GLU A 198 -2.75 23.66 0.90
N PHE A 199 -2.48 24.69 0.09
CA PHE A 199 -1.16 25.36 0.09
C PHE A 199 -1.04 26.59 1.00
N GLU A 200 -2.09 27.42 1.12
CA GLU A 200 -1.99 28.79 1.66
C GLU A 200 -0.72 29.54 1.18
N ASP A 201 0.12 30.08 2.07
CA ASP A 201 1.39 30.75 1.75
C ASP A 201 2.57 29.77 1.51
N LYS A 202 2.35 28.46 1.53
CA LYS A 202 3.41 27.45 1.36
C LYS A 202 3.69 27.08 -0.08
N LEU A 203 3.05 27.75 -1.05
CA LEU A 203 3.45 27.69 -2.46
C LEU A 203 4.21 28.96 -2.86
N ARG A 204 5.31 28.81 -3.60
CA ARG A 204 6.04 29.94 -4.17
C ARG A 204 5.31 30.45 -5.43
N TYR A 205 4.27 31.25 -5.22
CA TYR A 205 3.46 31.83 -6.30
C TYR A 205 4.32 32.71 -7.21
N ARG A 206 4.38 32.38 -8.52
CA ARG A 206 5.18 33.17 -9.49
C ARG A 206 4.60 34.57 -9.76
N ARG A 207 3.27 34.72 -9.78
CA ARG A 207 2.59 35.99 -10.09
C ARG A 207 2.38 36.88 -8.86
N GLN A 208 2.34 36.30 -7.68
CA GLN A 208 2.14 37.01 -6.40
C GLN A 208 3.20 36.54 -5.40
N PRO A 209 4.50 36.82 -5.65
CA PRO A 209 5.59 36.30 -4.84
C PRO A 209 5.54 36.79 -3.39
N LEU A 210 4.92 37.95 -3.14
CA LEU A 210 4.74 38.51 -1.80
C LEU A 210 3.94 37.58 -0.87
N VAL A 211 3.00 36.81 -1.41
CA VAL A 211 2.13 35.89 -0.65
C VAL A 211 2.90 34.67 -0.14
N GLY A 212 3.89 34.18 -0.90
CA GLY A 212 4.63 32.98 -0.56
C GLY A 212 5.59 33.20 0.62
N ALA A 213 5.56 32.29 1.59
CA ALA A 213 6.53 32.27 2.68
C ALA A 213 7.96 32.00 2.15
N PRO A 214 9.03 32.46 2.83
CA PRO A 214 10.41 32.25 2.38
C PRO A 214 10.78 30.79 2.09
N GLN A 215 10.25 29.86 2.89
CA GLN A 215 10.48 28.41 2.79
C GLN A 215 9.44 27.68 1.92
N ALA A 216 8.56 28.40 1.22
CA ALA A 216 7.49 27.81 0.42
C ALA A 216 8.01 26.86 -0.67
N ILE A 217 7.24 25.80 -0.93
CA ILE A 217 7.48 24.80 -1.97
C ILE A 217 7.49 25.50 -3.33
N SER A 218 8.50 25.19 -4.15
CA SER A 218 8.57 25.67 -5.53
C SER A 218 7.59 24.95 -6.45
N ILE A 219 7.26 25.59 -7.57
CA ILE A 219 6.43 24.97 -8.61
C ILE A 219 7.10 23.70 -9.16
N GLU A 220 8.43 23.68 -9.21
CA GLU A 220 9.25 22.57 -9.70
C GLU A 220 9.21 21.38 -8.73
N GLU A 221 9.31 21.62 -7.43
CA GLU A 221 9.16 20.60 -6.39
C GLU A 221 7.76 20.00 -6.41
N MET A 222 6.73 20.84 -6.52
CA MET A 222 5.35 20.36 -6.61
C MET A 222 5.12 19.55 -7.90
N ALA A 223 5.65 20.01 -9.04
CA ALA A 223 5.57 19.27 -10.29
C ALA A 223 6.29 17.90 -10.20
N ALA A 224 7.42 17.83 -9.48
CA ALA A 224 8.12 16.58 -9.23
C ALA A 224 7.29 15.63 -8.36
N LEU A 225 6.70 16.13 -7.27
CA LEU A 225 5.80 15.35 -6.41
C LEU A 225 4.56 14.87 -7.17
N THR A 226 3.93 15.70 -8.00
CA THR A 226 2.80 15.28 -8.85
C THR A 226 3.19 14.18 -9.83
N ARG A 227 4.36 14.25 -10.47
CA ARG A 227 4.85 13.16 -11.34
C ARG A 227 5.11 11.88 -10.56
N TYR A 228 5.63 11.99 -9.34
CA TYR A 228 5.89 10.86 -8.46
C TYR A 228 4.59 10.16 -8.01
N ALA A 229 3.58 10.95 -7.65
CA ALA A 229 2.25 10.48 -7.26
C ALA A 229 1.52 9.79 -8.42
N ARG A 230 1.58 10.37 -9.64
CA ARG A 230 0.96 9.75 -10.83
C ARG A 230 1.50 8.36 -11.15
N LYS A 231 2.80 8.12 -10.96
CA LYS A 231 3.39 6.78 -11.12
C LYS A 231 2.83 5.73 -10.14
N ARG A 232 2.10 6.16 -9.12
CA ARG A 232 1.45 5.35 -8.09
C ARG A 232 -0.07 5.46 -8.13
N ASN A 233 -0.62 5.92 -9.26
CA ASN A 233 -2.04 6.15 -9.46
C ASN A 233 -2.65 7.12 -8.44
N ILE A 234 -1.89 8.13 -8.01
CA ILE A 234 -2.38 9.22 -7.14
C ILE A 234 -2.42 10.53 -7.91
N GLU A 235 -3.61 11.13 -7.99
CA GLU A 235 -3.80 12.48 -8.50
C GLU A 235 -3.69 13.52 -7.37
N ILE A 236 -2.90 14.57 -7.57
CA ILE A 236 -2.82 15.68 -6.64
C ILE A 236 -3.64 16.85 -7.18
N THR A 237 -4.71 17.19 -6.46
CA THR A 237 -5.57 18.35 -6.74
C THR A 237 -5.17 19.51 -5.80
N PRO A 238 -4.81 20.68 -6.34
CA PRO A 238 -4.51 21.83 -5.50
C PRO A 238 -5.79 22.41 -4.88
N LEU A 239 -5.72 22.77 -3.60
CA LEU A 239 -6.74 23.55 -2.91
C LEU A 239 -6.13 24.90 -2.53
N VAL A 240 -6.74 25.96 -3.04
CA VAL A 240 -6.45 27.35 -2.67
C VAL A 240 -7.71 27.92 -2.08
N GLN A 241 -7.69 28.20 -0.78
CA GLN A 241 -8.84 28.79 -0.10
C GLN A 241 -9.09 30.21 -0.62
N GLY A 242 -10.37 30.58 -0.72
CA GLY A 242 -10.82 31.89 -1.17
C GLY A 242 -12.06 32.35 -0.43
N LEU A 243 -12.33 33.67 -0.50
CA LEU A 243 -13.40 34.41 0.20
C LEU A 243 -13.29 34.42 1.74
N GLY A 244 -12.91 33.31 2.37
CA GLY A 244 -12.49 33.19 3.76
C GLY A 244 -11.06 32.65 3.86
N HIS A 245 -10.53 32.56 5.09
CA HIS A 245 -9.18 32.05 5.37
C HIS A 245 -8.04 32.69 4.53
N ALA A 246 -8.24 33.93 4.09
CA ALA A 246 -7.30 34.65 3.24
C ALA A 246 -6.27 35.46 4.05
N SER A 247 -6.11 35.20 5.35
CA SER A 247 -5.19 35.97 6.21
C SER A 247 -3.74 35.88 5.74
N TYR A 248 -3.33 34.75 5.17
CA TYR A 248 -2.01 34.57 4.56
C TYR A 248 -1.74 35.53 3.38
N ILE A 249 -2.79 36.00 2.70
CA ILE A 249 -2.73 37.07 1.69
C ILE A 249 -2.87 38.43 2.37
N LEU A 250 -3.91 38.60 3.18
CA LEU A 250 -4.32 39.91 3.69
C LEU A 250 -3.38 40.48 4.76
N LYS A 251 -2.48 39.68 5.35
CA LYS A 251 -1.43 40.16 6.27
C LYS A 251 -0.45 41.16 5.64
N HIS A 252 -0.35 41.18 4.31
CA HIS A 252 0.58 42.09 3.61
C HIS A 252 -0.06 43.45 3.36
N GLN A 253 0.67 44.53 3.69
CA GLN A 253 0.17 45.90 3.58
C GLN A 253 -0.30 46.29 2.16
N GLN A 254 0.31 45.71 1.13
CA GLN A 254 -0.06 45.94 -0.26
C GLN A 254 -1.50 45.52 -0.58
N TYR A 255 -2.08 44.63 0.23
CA TYR A 255 -3.46 44.15 0.11
C TYR A 255 -4.37 44.68 1.23
N ALA A 256 -3.92 45.65 2.04
CA ALA A 256 -4.71 46.17 3.15
C ALA A 256 -6.07 46.77 2.71
N HIS A 257 -6.11 47.37 1.51
CA HIS A 257 -7.33 47.90 0.90
C HIS A 257 -8.39 46.84 0.55
N LEU A 258 -8.05 45.54 0.64
CA LEU A 258 -8.96 44.42 0.43
C LEU A 258 -9.50 43.84 1.75
N ARG A 259 -9.04 44.35 2.91
CA ARG A 259 -9.47 43.86 4.22
C ARG A 259 -10.86 44.40 4.54
N GLU A 260 -11.67 43.57 5.18
CA GLU A 260 -12.95 43.98 5.74
C GLU A 260 -12.77 44.88 6.98
N LEU A 261 -11.70 44.65 7.76
CA LEU A 261 -11.33 45.43 8.94
C LEU A 261 -9.92 45.99 8.79
N GLU A 262 -9.70 47.25 9.19
CA GLU A 262 -8.42 47.96 9.01
C GLU A 262 -7.25 47.30 9.78
N ASP A 263 -7.54 46.75 10.96
CA ASP A 263 -6.54 46.26 11.93
C ASP A 263 -6.14 44.77 11.78
N ASN A 264 -6.63 44.08 10.74
CA ASN A 264 -6.33 42.66 10.49
C ASN A 264 -4.95 42.41 9.86
#